data_AF-A0AAN8U8Q2-F1
#
_entry.id   AF-A0AAN8U8Q2-F1
#
_cell.length_a   1.000
_cell.length_b   1.000
_cell.length_c   1.000
_cell.angle_alpha   90.00
_cell.angle_beta   90.00
_cell.angle_gamma   90.00
#
_symmetry.space_group_name_H-M   'P 1'
#
loop_
_entity.id
_entity.type
_entity.pdbx_description
1 polymer ?
#
loop_
_entity_poly.entity_id
_entity_poly.type
_entity_poly.pdbx_seq_one_letter_code
_entity_poly.pdbx_strand_id
1 'polypeptide(L)'
;MGEVELLPREYGYVALVLVLYVVLNYWMAFKVGAARKKYKVYYPTMYAIESENKDAKLFNCVQRGHQNSLEIMPVFFMLMILGGIRYPIACAVLGSVYLVARFFYFTGYSSGVPEKRLKIGKFNFVAIQGLIVCTILTAISLLRA
;
A
#
# COMPACT_ATOMS: atom_id res chain seq x y z
N MET A 1 -35.28 20.38 7.08
CA MET A 1 -34.76 19.52 6.00
C MET A 1 -33.51 18.87 6.57
N GLY A 2 -33.63 17.64 7.06
CA GLY A 2 -32.48 16.95 7.67
C GLY A 2 -31.44 16.67 6.60
N GLU A 3 -30.17 16.96 6.89
CA GLU A 3 -29.07 16.50 6.06
C GLU A 3 -29.17 14.97 5.94
N VAL A 4 -29.48 14.49 4.74
CA VAL A 4 -29.31 13.07 4.43
C VAL A 4 -27.80 12.88 4.33
N GLU A 5 -27.17 12.40 5.41
CA GLU A 5 -25.77 12.00 5.38
C GLU A 5 -25.57 10.96 4.27
N LEU A 6 -24.90 11.38 3.19
CA LEU A 6 -24.64 10.56 2.01
C LEU A 6 -23.84 9.28 2.36
N LEU A 7 -23.03 9.35 3.43
CA LEU A 7 -22.19 8.26 3.91
C LEU A 7 -22.30 8.14 5.44
N PRO A 8 -22.19 6.92 5.99
CA PRO A 8 -22.19 6.71 7.44
C PRO A 8 -20.98 7.38 8.08
N ARG A 9 -21.12 7.85 9.33
CA ARG A 9 -20.06 8.51 10.11
C ARG A 9 -18.75 7.71 10.14
N GLU A 10 -18.84 6.38 10.20
CA GLU A 10 -17.71 5.45 10.24
C GLU A 10 -16.88 5.46 8.95
N TYR A 11 -17.42 5.95 7.84
CA TYR A 11 -16.67 6.11 6.59
C TYR A 11 -15.48 7.07 6.75
N GLY A 12 -15.50 7.95 7.76
CA GLY A 12 -14.34 8.75 8.14
C GLY A 12 -13.08 7.90 8.42
N TYR A 13 -13.23 6.67 8.92
CA TYR A 13 -12.10 5.76 9.12
C TYR A 13 -11.48 5.29 7.79
N VAL A 14 -12.30 5.05 6.77
CA VAL A 14 -11.82 4.71 5.42
C VAL A 14 -10.97 5.84 4.86
N ALA A 15 -11.46 7.09 4.98
CA ALA A 15 -10.73 8.28 4.55
C ALA A 15 -9.39 8.44 5.29
N LEU A 16 -9.38 8.25 6.62
CA LEU A 16 -8.16 8.31 7.42
C LEU A 16 -7.13 7.25 6.98
N VAL A 17 -7.55 6.01 6.73
CA VAL A 17 -6.64 4.95 6.27
C VAL A 17 -6.07 5.26 4.89
N LEU A 18 -6.85 5.83 3.97
CA LEU A 18 -6.36 6.27 2.67
C LEU A 18 -5.29 7.36 2.80
N VAL A 19 -5.54 8.38 3.64
CA VAL A 19 -4.56 9.45 3.91
C VAL A 19 -3.29 8.88 4.53
N LEU A 20 -3.41 7.97 5.51
CA LEU A 20 -2.26 7.30 6.11
C LEU A 20 -1.44 6.50 5.07
N TYR A 21 -2.09 5.88 4.09
CA TYR A 21 -1.38 5.21 2.99
C TYR A 21 -0.59 6.19 2.14
N VAL A 22 -1.17 7.36 1.83
CA VAL A 22 -0.46 8.43 1.09
C VAL A 22 0.79 8.87 1.85
N VAL A 23 0.68 9.07 3.16
CA VAL A 23 1.83 9.40 4.02
C VAL A 23 2.89 8.29 3.99
N LEU A 24 2.47 7.02 4.10
CA LEU A 24 3.38 5.87 3.98
C LEU A 24 4.07 5.82 2.61
N ASN A 25 3.36 6.15 1.54
CA ASN A 25 3.91 6.20 0.18
C ASN A 25 4.98 7.29 0.04
N TYR A 26 4.72 8.50 0.52
CA TYR A 26 5.71 9.58 0.57
C TYR A 26 6.95 9.17 1.38
N TRP A 27 6.76 8.53 2.52
CA TRP A 27 7.87 8.01 3.32
C TRP A 27 8.73 7.01 2.53
N MET A 28 8.13 6.08 1.78
CA MET A 28 8.87 5.16 0.91
C MET A 28 9.62 5.90 -0.22
N ALA A 29 9.00 6.92 -0.81
CA ALA A 29 9.65 7.77 -1.83
C ALA A 29 10.88 8.50 -1.26
N PHE A 30 10.79 9.06 -0.05
CA PHE A 30 11.95 9.67 0.62
C PHE A 30 13.06 8.65 0.91
N LYS A 31 12.71 7.41 1.29
CA LYS A 31 13.70 6.33 1.47
C LYS A 31 14.40 5.97 0.16
N VAL A 32 13.67 5.95 -0.96
CA VAL A 32 14.28 5.79 -2.29
C VAL A 32 15.23 6.95 -2.60
N GLY A 33 14.81 8.20 -2.39
CA GLY A 33 15.67 9.38 -2.60
C GLY A 33 16.95 9.34 -1.76
N ALA A 34 16.84 8.97 -0.49
CA ALA A 34 18.00 8.78 0.38
C ALA A 34 18.91 7.64 -0.11
N ALA A 35 18.35 6.53 -0.59
CA ALA A 35 19.09 5.41 -1.15
C ALA A 35 19.82 5.81 -2.45
N ARG A 36 19.19 6.60 -3.33
CA ARG A 36 19.85 7.14 -4.54
C ARG A 36 21.11 7.91 -4.20
N LYS A 37 21.03 8.81 -3.21
CA LYS A 37 22.19 9.58 -2.73
C LYS A 37 23.24 8.67 -2.12
N LYS A 38 22.84 7.70 -1.29
CA LYS A 38 23.75 6.78 -0.60
C LYS A 38 24.52 5.87 -1.56
N TYR A 39 23.83 5.31 -2.54
CA TYR A 39 24.39 4.32 -3.49
C TYR A 39 24.84 4.96 -4.81
N LYS A 40 24.83 6.30 -4.90
CA LYS A 40 25.25 7.09 -6.07
C LYS A 40 24.53 6.70 -7.37
N VAL A 41 23.23 6.44 -7.28
CA VAL A 41 22.38 6.11 -8.43
C VAL A 41 21.61 7.37 -8.85
N TYR A 42 22.17 8.09 -9.81
CA TYR A 42 21.61 9.34 -10.31
C TYR A 42 20.45 9.09 -11.29
N TYR A 43 19.56 10.07 -11.39
CA TYR A 43 18.53 10.07 -12.44
C TYR A 43 19.19 10.20 -13.83
N PRO A 44 18.62 9.61 -14.88
CA PRO A 44 17.32 8.92 -14.96
C PRO A 44 17.35 7.42 -14.60
N THR A 45 18.48 6.89 -14.15
CA THR A 45 18.66 5.45 -13.91
C THR A 45 17.67 4.92 -12.87
N MET A 46 16.80 3.99 -13.29
CA MET A 46 15.76 3.43 -12.43
C MET A 46 16.33 2.38 -11.48
N TYR A 47 17.05 1.40 -12.02
CA TYR A 47 17.73 0.33 -11.30
C TYR A 47 19.24 0.42 -11.57
N ALA A 48 20.03 0.17 -10.53
CA ALA A 48 21.48 0.08 -10.65
C ALA A 48 21.87 -1.23 -11.33
N ILE A 49 22.87 -1.18 -12.19
CA ILE A 49 23.43 -2.34 -12.88
C ILE A 49 24.43 -3.03 -11.94
N GLU A 50 24.27 -4.33 -11.71
CA GLU A 50 25.09 -5.07 -10.73
C GLU A 50 26.57 -5.13 -11.10
N SER A 51 26.90 -5.12 -12.39
CA SER A 51 28.29 -5.07 -12.86
C SER A 51 28.97 -3.72 -12.62
N GLU A 52 28.21 -2.64 -12.48
CA GLU A 52 28.72 -1.26 -12.35
C GLU A 52 28.71 -0.77 -10.91
N ASN A 53 27.90 -1.39 -10.04
CA ASN A 53 27.74 -0.96 -8.66
C ASN A 53 27.61 -2.16 -7.73
N LYS A 54 28.61 -2.33 -6.84
CA LYS A 54 28.63 -3.38 -5.81
C LYS A 54 27.41 -3.35 -4.88
N ASP A 55 26.80 -2.19 -4.69
CA ASP A 55 25.62 -1.99 -3.85
C ASP A 55 24.31 -1.97 -4.66
N ALA A 56 24.35 -2.34 -5.95
CA ALA A 56 23.19 -2.32 -6.84
C ALA A 56 22.01 -3.10 -6.26
N LYS A 57 22.25 -4.30 -5.71
CA LYS A 57 21.20 -5.13 -5.11
C LYS A 57 20.50 -4.43 -3.95
N LEU A 58 21.22 -3.71 -3.09
CA LEU A 58 20.64 -2.96 -1.97
C LEU A 58 19.75 -1.83 -2.47
N PHE A 59 20.26 -1.04 -3.41
CA PHE A 59 19.48 0.04 -4.03
C PHE A 59 18.23 -0.51 -4.75
N ASN A 60 18.41 -1.53 -5.59
CA ASN A 60 17.34 -2.15 -6.37
C ASN A 60 16.24 -2.72 -5.47
N CYS A 61 16.60 -3.27 -4.32
CA CYS A 61 15.64 -3.73 -3.32
C CYS A 61 14.77 -2.60 -2.75
N VAL A 62 15.37 -1.46 -2.39
CA VAL A 62 14.63 -0.28 -1.89
C VAL A 62 13.72 0.27 -3.00
N GLN A 63 14.26 0.45 -4.21
CA GLN A 63 13.51 0.93 -5.38
C GLN A 63 12.33 0.00 -5.71
N ARG A 64 12.56 -1.31 -5.79
CA ARG A 64 11.53 -2.30 -6.13
C ARG A 64 10.45 -2.36 -5.06
N GLY A 65 10.81 -2.28 -3.78
CA GLY A 65 9.85 -2.26 -2.67
C GLY A 65 8.86 -1.10 -2.77
N HIS A 66 9.35 0.10 -3.10
CA HIS A 66 8.48 1.26 -3.32
C HIS A 66 7.65 1.11 -4.60
N GLN A 67 8.27 0.72 -5.71
CA GLN A 67 7.58 0.54 -6.99
C GLN A 67 6.45 -0.49 -6.89
N ASN A 68 6.65 -1.60 -6.17
CA ASN A 68 5.59 -2.58 -5.95
C ASN A 68 4.40 -1.97 -5.19
N SER A 69 4.65 -1.01 -4.29
CA SER A 69 3.61 -0.29 -3.56
C SER A 69 2.84 0.69 -4.43
N LEU A 70 3.49 1.26 -5.44
CA LEU A 70 2.82 2.06 -6.46
C LEU A 70 1.95 1.20 -7.39
N GLU A 71 2.44 0.03 -7.81
CA GLU A 71 1.70 -0.91 -8.68
C GLU A 71 0.34 -1.34 -8.07
N ILE A 72 0.32 -1.56 -6.75
CA ILE A 72 -0.88 -2.06 -6.05
C ILE A 72 -1.75 -0.96 -5.45
N MET A 73 -1.23 0.26 -5.32
CA MET A 73 -1.95 1.39 -4.70
C MET A 73 -3.32 1.65 -5.34
N PRO A 74 -3.48 1.69 -6.69
CA PRO A 74 -4.78 1.92 -7.31
C PRO A 74 -5.81 0.85 -6.94
N VAL A 75 -5.39 -0.42 -6.92
CA VAL A 75 -6.25 -1.55 -6.54
C VAL A 75 -6.67 -1.42 -5.08
N PHE A 76 -5.73 -1.15 -4.19
CA PHE A 76 -6.01 -0.95 -2.76
C PHE A 76 -7.00 0.20 -2.53
N PHE A 77 -6.78 1.36 -3.18
CA PHE A 77 -7.65 2.53 -3.03
C PHE A 77 -9.06 2.25 -3.55
N MET A 78 -9.19 1.64 -4.73
CA MET A 78 -10.48 1.29 -5.30
C MET A 78 -11.27 0.37 -4.36
N LEU A 79 -10.65 -0.68 -3.84
CA LEU A 79 -11.31 -1.61 -2.93
C LEU A 79 -11.69 -0.98 -1.58
N MET A 80 -10.83 -0.11 -1.04
CA MET A 80 -11.13 0.63 0.20
C MET A 80 -12.33 1.55 0.02
N ILE A 81 -12.37 2.32 -1.08
CA ILE A 81 -13.44 3.27 -1.38
C ILE A 81 -14.75 2.52 -1.62
N LEU A 82 -14.78 1.56 -2.56
CA LEU A 82 -16.01 0.86 -2.92
C LEU A 82 -16.51 -0.06 -1.81
N GLY A 83 -15.63 -0.87 -1.21
CA GLY A 83 -16.00 -1.73 -0.09
C GLY A 83 -16.48 -0.92 1.12
N GLY A 84 -15.84 0.24 1.37
CA GLY A 84 -16.13 1.10 2.49
C GLY A 84 -17.53 1.71 2.46
N ILE A 85 -18.18 1.82 1.31
CA ILE A 85 -19.52 2.42 1.18
C ILE A 85 -20.53 1.66 2.05
N ARG A 86 -20.47 0.32 2.06
CA ARG A 86 -21.37 -0.53 2.84
C ARG A 86 -20.71 -1.08 4.11
N TYR A 87 -19.40 -1.29 4.09
CA TYR A 87 -18.66 -1.93 5.18
C TYR A 87 -17.47 -1.08 5.67
N PRO A 88 -17.71 0.17 6.14
CA PRO A 88 -16.65 1.12 6.45
C PRO A 88 -15.69 0.64 7.56
N ILE A 89 -16.22 0.05 8.63
CA ILE A 89 -15.41 -0.45 9.75
C ILE A 89 -14.53 -1.62 9.30
N ALA A 90 -15.11 -2.60 8.57
CA ALA A 90 -14.36 -3.76 8.11
C ALA A 90 -13.24 -3.36 7.14
N CYS A 91 -13.54 -2.46 6.19
CA CYS A 91 -12.54 -1.92 5.28
C CYS A 91 -11.46 -1.12 6.01
N ALA A 92 -11.82 -0.32 7.01
CA ALA A 92 -10.84 0.40 7.82
C ALA A 92 -9.87 -0.55 8.54
N VAL A 93 -10.38 -1.60 9.19
CA VAL A 93 -9.55 -2.61 9.88
C VAL A 93 -8.63 -3.33 8.90
N LEU A 94 -9.18 -3.85 7.80
CA LEU A 94 -8.40 -4.54 6.77
C LEU A 94 -7.36 -3.62 6.13
N GLY A 95 -7.72 -2.36 5.88
CA GLY A 95 -6.82 -1.34 5.39
C GLY A 95 -5.70 -1.03 6.37
N SER A 96 -5.97 -0.87 7.67
CA SER A 96 -4.93 -0.70 8.68
C SER A 96 -3.97 -1.89 8.74
N VAL A 97 -4.48 -3.13 8.67
CA VAL A 97 -3.65 -4.35 8.57
C VAL A 97 -2.77 -4.29 7.33
N TYR A 98 -3.33 -3.89 6.19
CA TYR A 98 -2.58 -3.70 4.95
C TYR A 98 -1.46 -2.67 5.11
N LEU A 99 -1.71 -1.50 5.70
CA LEU A 99 -0.69 -0.46 5.93
C LEU A 99 0.47 -0.97 6.78
N VAL A 100 0.17 -1.65 7.90
CA VAL A 100 1.19 -2.22 8.78
C VAL A 100 2.00 -3.29 8.04
N ALA A 101 1.33 -4.20 7.35
CA ALA A 101 1.99 -5.23 6.57
C ALA A 101 2.83 -4.63 5.42
N ARG A 102 2.39 -3.51 4.83
CA ARG A 102 3.12 -2.79 3.77
C ARG A 102 4.37 -2.11 4.29
N PHE A 103 4.30 -1.51 5.47
CA PHE A 103 5.47 -0.96 6.15
C PHE A 103 6.54 -2.05 6.37
N PHE A 104 6.15 -3.21 6.89
CA PHE A 104 7.09 -4.33 7.09
C PHE A 104 7.56 -4.97 5.78
N TYR A 105 6.70 -5.01 4.76
CA TYR A 105 7.08 -5.47 3.43
C TYR A 105 8.22 -4.61 2.89
N PHE A 106 8.05 -3.28 2.91
CA PHE A 106 9.05 -2.35 2.38
C PHE A 106 10.35 -2.38 3.19
N THR A 107 10.28 -2.33 4.52
CA THR A 107 11.48 -2.37 5.39
C THR A 107 12.21 -3.71 5.26
N GLY A 108 11.47 -4.82 5.19
CA GLY A 108 12.03 -6.15 4.93
C GLY A 108 12.73 -6.23 3.57
N TYR A 109 12.09 -5.72 2.50
CA TYR A 109 12.68 -5.66 1.17
C TYR A 109 13.97 -4.82 1.17
N SER A 110 13.93 -3.64 1.82
CA SER A 110 15.03 -2.66 1.89
C SER A 110 16.31 -3.18 2.58
N SER A 111 16.27 -4.37 3.18
CA SER A 111 17.45 -5.01 3.77
C SER A 111 18.42 -5.63 2.75
N GLY A 112 18.07 -5.65 1.46
CA GLY A 112 18.87 -6.29 0.41
C GLY A 112 18.63 -7.81 0.27
N VAL A 113 17.77 -8.38 1.11
CA VAL A 113 17.36 -9.79 1.06
C VAL A 113 15.87 -9.81 0.70
N PRO A 114 15.51 -10.00 -0.58
CA PRO A 114 14.14 -9.88 -1.07
C PRO A 114 13.14 -10.75 -0.30
N GLU A 115 13.54 -11.92 0.19
CA GLU A 115 12.69 -12.89 0.89
C GLU A 115 12.16 -12.33 2.22
N LYS A 116 12.91 -11.42 2.87
CA LYS A 116 12.50 -10.81 4.15
C LYS A 116 11.22 -9.98 4.03
N ARG A 117 10.86 -9.54 2.82
CA ARG A 117 9.61 -8.80 2.55
C ARG A 117 8.35 -9.58 2.98
N LEU A 118 8.39 -10.92 2.95
CA LEU A 118 7.20 -11.74 3.17
C LEU A 118 7.01 -12.20 4.62
N LYS A 119 7.97 -11.96 5.54
CA LYS A 119 7.84 -12.38 6.95
C LYS A 119 6.54 -11.91 7.58
N ILE A 120 6.32 -10.60 7.53
CA ILE A 120 5.07 -9.94 7.94
C ILE A 120 4.31 -9.44 6.71
N GLY A 121 5.01 -9.03 5.65
CA GLY A 121 4.37 -8.47 4.45
C GLY A 121 3.45 -9.44 3.68
N LYS A 122 3.45 -10.74 4.00
CA LYS A 122 2.46 -11.70 3.46
C LYS A 122 1.02 -11.34 3.83
N PHE A 123 0.81 -10.67 4.97
CA PHE A 123 -0.53 -10.23 5.40
C PHE A 123 -1.16 -9.19 4.46
N ASN A 124 -0.36 -8.53 3.60
CA ASN A 124 -0.89 -7.69 2.52
C ASN A 124 -1.88 -8.45 1.64
N PHE A 125 -1.58 -9.71 1.31
CA PHE A 125 -2.44 -10.52 0.45
C PHE A 125 -3.77 -10.82 1.12
N VAL A 126 -3.74 -11.22 2.39
CA VAL A 126 -4.96 -11.52 3.18
C VAL A 126 -5.85 -10.28 3.29
N ALA A 127 -5.26 -9.12 3.57
CA ALA A 127 -6.00 -7.87 3.66
C ALA A 127 -6.68 -7.49 2.33
N ILE A 128 -5.97 -7.62 1.21
CA ILE A 128 -6.54 -7.35 -0.12
C ILE A 128 -7.68 -8.31 -0.45
N GLN A 129 -7.55 -9.61 -0.16
CA GLN A 129 -8.64 -10.57 -0.37
C GLN A 129 -9.88 -10.23 0.48
N GLY A 130 -9.67 -9.81 1.73
CA GLY A 130 -10.77 -9.31 2.57
C GLY A 130 -11.48 -8.09 1.97
N LEU A 131 -10.71 -7.13 1.44
CA LEU A 131 -11.26 -5.93 0.81
C LEU A 131 -12.02 -6.25 -0.50
N ILE A 132 -11.56 -7.24 -1.27
CA ILE A 132 -12.28 -7.77 -2.43
C ILE A 132 -13.64 -8.31 -2.00
N VAL A 133 -13.69 -9.13 -0.94
CA VAL A 133 -14.95 -9.67 -0.42
C VAL A 133 -15.89 -8.54 0.02
N CYS A 134 -15.41 -7.56 0.80
CA CYS A 134 -16.21 -6.40 1.18
C CYS A 134 -16.78 -5.66 -0.04
N THR A 135 -15.98 -5.48 -1.10
CA THR A 135 -16.39 -4.81 -2.33
C THR A 135 -17.46 -5.61 -3.10
N ILE A 136 -17.29 -6.93 -3.21
CA ILE A 136 -18.28 -7.83 -3.83
C ILE A 136 -19.60 -7.77 -3.06
N LEU A 137 -19.55 -7.82 -1.73
CA LEU A 137 -20.76 -7.73 -0.90
C LEU A 137 -21.44 -6.37 -1.05
N THR A 138 -20.67 -5.28 -1.15
CA THR A 138 -21.23 -3.95 -1.47
C THR A 138 -21.94 -3.97 -2.82
N ALA A 139 -21.30 -4.52 -3.87
CA ALA A 139 -21.90 -4.59 -5.20
C ALA A 139 -23.20 -5.42 -5.20
N ILE A 140 -23.22 -6.58 -4.54
CA ILE A 140 -24.43 -7.41 -4.39
C ILE A 140 -25.52 -6.66 -3.64
N SER A 141 -25.18 -5.92 -2.58
CA SER A 141 -26.14 -5.11 -1.83
C SER A 141 -26.76 -4.01 -2.68
N LEU A 142 -26.00 -3.41 -3.60
CA LEU A 142 -26.51 -2.37 -4.50
C LEU A 142 -27.41 -2.96 -5.60
N LEU A 143 -27.10 -4.14 -6.12
CA LEU A 143 -27.92 -4.83 -7.11
C LEU A 143 -29.27 -5.35 -6.56
N ARG A 144 -29.38 -5.44 -5.23
CA ARG A 144 -30.59 -5.90 -4.53
C ARG A 144 -31.40 -4.76 -3.88
N ALA A 145 -30.91 -3.53 -3.95
CA ALA A 145 -31.58 -2.34 -3.44
C ALA A 145 -32.64 -1.85 -4.45
#